data_AF-A0A7C4NII0-F1
#
_entry.id   AF-A0A7C4NII0-F1
#
_cell.length_a   1.000
_cell.length_b   1.000
_cell.length_c   1.000
_cell.angle_alpha   90.00
_cell.angle_beta   90.00
_cell.angle_gamma   90.00
#
_symmetry.space_group_name_H-M   'P 1'
#
loop_
_entity.id
_entity.type
_entity.pdbx_description
1 polymer ?
#
loop_
_entity_poly.entity_id
_entity_poly.type
_entity_poly.pdbx_seq_one_letter_code
_entity_poly.pdbx_strand_id
1 'polypeptide(L)'
;MSGGASTEKRRLWINVLVSSILFGASMLIGFTSDTSTLSIIEGLSEMSKFLTAFPPPILAILVFLNNFIKSLLVVLLGFLIGIPPIVFLTFNGLILGAVVKYGFASIGFAGTLASLLPHGIIEIPSVLVASALGLNVGWEAWMGVFGRKSHVKATVVRSLKTFFKTITPMLAVAAFIEVFITPIVYGFIVYD
;
A
#
# COMPACT_ATOMS: atom_id res chain seq x y z
N MET A 1 -10.02 -34.55 1.47
CA MET A 1 -9.67 -33.29 2.16
C MET A 1 -8.98 -32.26 1.24
N SER A 2 -9.12 -32.31 -0.08
CA SER A 2 -8.41 -31.43 -1.04
C SER A 2 -9.16 -30.15 -1.48
N GLY A 3 -10.46 -30.02 -1.18
CA GLY A 3 -11.30 -28.90 -1.67
C GLY A 3 -11.16 -27.57 -0.93
N GLY A 4 -10.62 -27.56 0.30
CA GLY A 4 -10.53 -26.34 1.12
C GLY A 4 -9.41 -25.39 0.69
N ALA A 5 -8.23 -25.93 0.37
CA ALA A 5 -7.04 -25.16 0.03
C ALA A 5 -7.14 -24.45 -1.33
N SER A 6 -7.77 -25.10 -2.32
CA SER A 6 -8.01 -24.50 -3.65
C SER A 6 -8.99 -23.32 -3.58
N THR A 7 -10.01 -23.44 -2.73
CA THR A 7 -11.03 -22.40 -2.55
C THR A 7 -10.46 -21.16 -1.85
N GLU A 8 -9.60 -21.33 -0.85
CA GLU A 8 -8.94 -20.22 -0.17
C GLU A 8 -7.92 -19.49 -1.05
N LYS A 9 -7.11 -20.25 -1.81
CA LYS A 9 -6.20 -19.67 -2.80
C LYS A 9 -6.96 -18.86 -3.86
N ARG A 10 -8.09 -19.39 -4.35
CA ARG A 10 -8.97 -18.66 -5.29
C ARG A 10 -9.49 -17.35 -4.68
N ARG A 11 -9.96 -17.39 -3.43
CA ARG A 11 -10.44 -16.19 -2.72
C ARG A 11 -9.35 -15.13 -2.55
N LEU A 12 -8.12 -15.52 -2.22
CA LEU A 12 -7.00 -14.60 -2.15
C LEU A 12 -6.77 -13.88 -3.49
N TRP A 13 -6.72 -14.60 -4.60
CA TRP A 13 -6.55 -13.98 -5.93
C TRP A 13 -7.70 -13.04 -6.31
N ILE A 14 -8.93 -13.40 -5.95
CA ILE A 14 -10.10 -12.51 -6.13
C ILE A 14 -9.90 -11.24 -5.29
N ASN A 15 -9.49 -11.36 -4.03
CA ASN A 15 -9.25 -10.19 -3.17
C ASN A 15 -8.10 -9.32 -3.66
N VAL A 16 -7.05 -9.92 -4.25
CA VAL A 16 -5.98 -9.17 -4.91
C VAL A 16 -6.55 -8.37 -6.08
N LEU A 17 -7.36 -9.00 -6.94
CA LEU A 17 -8.01 -8.32 -8.06
C LEU A 17 -8.93 -7.18 -7.59
N VAL A 18 -9.77 -7.43 -6.57
CA VAL A 18 -10.64 -6.41 -5.95
C VAL A 18 -9.80 -5.26 -5.40
N SER A 19 -8.69 -5.57 -4.72
CA SER A 19 -7.78 -4.57 -4.16
C SER A 19 -7.16 -3.72 -5.27
N SER A 20 -6.71 -4.34 -6.36
CA SER A 20 -6.12 -3.65 -7.51
C SER A 20 -7.12 -2.74 -8.22
N ILE A 21 -8.35 -3.21 -8.43
CA ILE A 21 -9.41 -2.41 -9.05
C ILE A 21 -9.76 -1.22 -8.16
N LEU A 22 -9.94 -1.43 -6.86
CA LEU A 22 -10.26 -0.37 -5.91
C LEU A 22 -9.14 0.68 -5.84
N PHE A 23 -7.89 0.23 -5.74
CA PHE A 23 -6.72 1.13 -5.74
C PHE A 23 -6.60 1.91 -7.04
N GLY A 24 -6.75 1.25 -8.20
CA GLY A 24 -6.69 1.91 -9.50
C GLY A 24 -7.82 2.92 -9.72
N ALA A 25 -9.05 2.57 -9.32
CA ALA A 25 -10.20 3.48 -9.40
C ALA A 25 -10.02 4.71 -8.50
N SER A 26 -9.59 4.51 -7.25
CA SER A 26 -9.32 5.61 -6.33
C SER A 26 -8.12 6.46 -6.77
N MET A 27 -7.09 5.87 -7.35
CA MET A 27 -5.98 6.61 -7.97
C MET A 27 -6.44 7.47 -9.15
N LEU A 28 -7.30 6.94 -10.01
CA LEU A 28 -7.88 7.72 -11.11
C LEU A 28 -8.71 8.89 -10.59
N ILE A 29 -9.54 8.66 -9.56
CA ILE A 29 -10.31 9.72 -8.90
C ILE A 29 -9.38 10.76 -8.29
N GLY A 30 -8.31 10.36 -7.60
CA GLY A 30 -7.32 11.28 -7.03
C GLY A 30 -6.61 12.12 -8.08
N PHE A 31 -6.34 11.54 -9.26
CA PHE A 31 -5.73 12.23 -10.38
C PHE A 31 -6.67 13.24 -11.06
N THR A 32 -7.98 12.93 -11.18
CA THR A 32 -8.94 13.84 -11.83
C THR A 32 -9.54 14.88 -10.88
N SER A 33 -9.50 14.64 -9.57
CA SER A 33 -10.06 15.57 -8.59
C SER A 33 -9.29 16.89 -8.56
N ASP A 34 -10.01 18.01 -8.68
CA ASP A 34 -9.46 19.36 -8.54
C ASP A 34 -9.53 19.85 -7.08
N THR A 35 -10.41 19.26 -6.28
CA THR A 35 -10.70 19.64 -4.91
C THR A 35 -9.80 18.87 -3.94
N SER A 36 -9.04 19.60 -3.11
CA SER A 36 -8.20 19.08 -1.99
C SER A 36 -6.80 18.57 -2.33
N THR A 37 -6.34 18.69 -3.57
CA THR A 37 -4.94 18.33 -3.93
C THR A 37 -3.94 19.21 -3.18
N LEU A 38 -4.20 20.52 -3.07
CA LEU A 38 -3.30 21.46 -2.39
C LEU A 38 -3.11 21.12 -0.90
N SER A 39 -4.19 20.87 -0.15
CA SER A 39 -4.07 20.55 1.28
C SER A 39 -3.39 19.19 1.54
N ILE A 40 -3.65 18.19 0.69
CA ILE A 40 -2.95 16.90 0.76
C ILE A 40 -1.46 17.11 0.46
N ILE A 41 -1.12 17.87 -0.58
CA ILE A 41 0.26 18.14 -0.97
C ILE A 41 1.00 18.96 0.09
N GLU A 42 0.36 19.97 0.69
CA GLU A 42 0.92 20.74 1.80
C GLU A 42 1.24 19.82 3.00
N GLY A 43 0.29 19.00 3.44
CA GLY A 43 0.52 18.04 4.53
C GLY A 43 1.62 17.01 4.21
N LEU A 44 1.67 16.51 2.98
CA LEU A 44 2.74 15.61 2.53
C LEU A 44 4.10 16.32 2.46
N SER A 45 4.13 17.58 2.04
CA SER A 45 5.35 18.38 1.98
C SER A 45 5.92 18.65 3.37
N GLU A 46 5.06 19.01 4.34
CA GLU A 46 5.46 19.19 5.73
C GLU A 46 6.02 17.89 6.33
N MET A 47 5.32 16.77 6.12
CA MET A 47 5.80 15.46 6.56
C MET A 47 7.13 15.10 5.90
N SER A 48 7.28 15.34 4.60
CA SER A 48 8.52 15.09 3.86
C SER A 48 9.69 15.94 4.39
N LYS A 49 9.49 17.23 4.63
CA LYS A 49 10.52 18.11 5.22
C LYS A 49 10.93 17.64 6.62
N PHE A 50 9.97 17.24 7.44
CA PHE A 50 10.25 16.68 8.76
C PHE A 50 11.07 15.39 8.67
N LEU A 51 10.71 14.49 7.76
CA LEU A 51 11.39 13.20 7.59
C LEU A 51 12.80 13.35 6.99
N THR A 52 12.97 14.25 6.02
CA THR A 52 14.27 14.51 5.37
C THR A 52 15.26 15.27 6.26
N ALA A 53 14.82 15.78 7.42
CA ALA A 53 15.73 16.30 8.45
C ALA A 53 16.57 15.20 9.12
N PHE A 54 16.17 13.92 8.99
CA PHE A 54 16.91 12.79 9.54
C PHE A 54 17.98 12.27 8.56
N PRO A 55 19.11 11.73 9.05
CA PRO A 55 20.09 11.03 8.23
C PRO A 55 19.46 9.90 7.39
N PRO A 56 19.95 9.61 6.16
CA PRO A 56 19.33 8.64 5.26
C PRO A 56 19.08 7.25 5.87
N PRO A 57 19.97 6.65 6.68
CA PRO A 57 19.69 5.36 7.31
C PRO A 57 18.48 5.40 8.27
N ILE A 58 18.31 6.50 9.02
CA ILE A 58 17.18 6.69 9.93
C ILE A 58 15.90 6.93 9.10
N LEU A 59 15.98 7.75 8.05
CA LEU A 59 14.87 7.98 7.14
C LEU A 59 14.36 6.67 6.52
N ALA A 60 15.24 5.79 6.05
CA ALA A 60 14.85 4.48 5.49
C ALA A 60 14.12 3.60 6.50
N ILE A 61 14.56 3.61 7.77
CA ILE A 61 13.87 2.91 8.86
C ILE A 61 12.48 3.50 9.11
N LEU A 62 12.35 4.83 9.12
CA LEU A 62 11.06 5.50 9.33
C LEU A 62 10.07 5.22 8.20
N VAL A 63 10.52 5.29 6.95
CA VAL A 63 9.73 4.94 5.75
C VAL A 63 9.29 3.48 5.82
N PHE A 64 10.22 2.57 6.11
CA PHE A 64 9.91 1.15 6.30
C PHE A 64 8.87 0.94 7.39
N LEU A 65 9.06 1.51 8.58
CA LEU A 65 8.16 1.35 9.72
C LEU A 65 6.77 1.91 9.44
N ASN A 66 6.67 3.06 8.75
CA ASN A 66 5.40 3.65 8.35
C ASN A 66 4.58 2.68 7.50
N ASN A 67 5.19 2.14 6.44
CA ASN A 67 4.52 1.20 5.54
C ASN A 67 4.27 -0.17 6.19
N PHE A 68 5.22 -0.64 7.02
CA PHE A 68 5.09 -1.88 7.77
C PHE A 68 3.92 -1.82 8.74
N ILE A 69 3.82 -0.77 9.57
CA ILE A 69 2.76 -0.60 10.57
C ILE A 69 1.41 -0.48 9.88
N LYS A 70 1.28 0.40 8.87
CA LYS A 70 0.04 0.57 8.10
C LYS A 70 -0.43 -0.75 7.50
N SER A 71 0.46 -1.47 6.81
CA SER A 71 0.12 -2.73 6.15
C SER A 71 -0.21 -3.84 7.16
N LEU A 72 0.49 -3.89 8.31
CA LEU A 72 0.21 -4.84 9.37
C LEU A 72 -1.16 -4.58 10.01
N LEU A 73 -1.47 -3.31 10.30
CA LEU A 73 -2.77 -2.90 10.84
C LEU A 73 -3.89 -3.25 9.86
N VAL A 74 -3.69 -3.06 8.55
CA VAL A 74 -4.68 -3.43 7.53
C VAL A 74 -4.98 -4.92 7.54
N VAL A 75 -3.96 -5.77 7.68
CA VAL A 75 -4.15 -7.22 7.80
C VAL A 75 -4.92 -7.57 9.07
N LEU A 76 -4.50 -7.02 10.22
CA LEU A 76 -5.08 -7.33 11.52
C LEU A 76 -6.51 -6.81 11.63
N LEU A 77 -6.71 -5.51 11.41
CA LEU A 77 -8.02 -4.84 11.46
C LEU A 77 -8.98 -5.32 10.38
N GLY A 78 -8.54 -6.16 9.44
CA GLY A 78 -9.42 -6.91 8.55
C GLY A 78 -10.57 -7.60 9.29
N PHE A 79 -10.39 -8.02 10.56
CA PHE A 79 -11.47 -8.62 11.36
C PHE A 79 -12.71 -7.72 11.52
N LEU A 80 -12.57 -6.41 11.33
CA LEU A 80 -13.66 -5.44 11.23
C LEU A 80 -14.35 -5.54 9.85
N ILE A 81 -14.73 -6.77 9.46
CA ILE A 81 -15.53 -7.09 8.27
C ILE A 81 -14.84 -6.66 6.94
N GLY A 82 -13.53 -6.39 6.97
CA GLY A 82 -12.78 -5.96 5.78
C GLY A 82 -12.98 -4.49 5.41
N ILE A 83 -13.63 -3.69 6.27
CA ILE A 83 -13.76 -2.24 6.06
C ILE A 83 -12.39 -1.53 6.08
N PRO A 84 -11.47 -1.79 7.04
CA PRO A 84 -10.20 -1.07 7.09
C PRO A 84 -9.31 -1.27 5.84
N PRO A 85 -9.16 -2.48 5.27
CA PRO A 85 -8.51 -2.65 3.96
C PRO A 85 -9.09 -1.81 2.83
N ILE A 86 -10.42 -1.71 2.73
CA ILE A 86 -11.09 -0.91 1.70
C ILE A 86 -10.74 0.58 1.87
N VAL A 87 -10.90 1.09 3.09
CA VAL A 87 -10.58 2.48 3.42
C VAL A 87 -9.11 2.80 3.14
N PHE A 88 -8.22 1.90 3.56
CA PHE A 88 -6.78 2.04 3.33
C PHE A 88 -6.43 2.12 1.85
N LEU A 89 -6.93 1.19 1.03
CA LEU A 89 -6.68 1.20 -0.41
C LEU A 89 -7.21 2.47 -1.08
N THR A 90 -8.42 2.89 -0.71
CA THR A 90 -9.02 4.12 -1.24
C THR A 90 -8.17 5.34 -0.93
N PHE A 91 -7.73 5.52 0.33
CA PHE A 91 -6.90 6.66 0.69
C PHE A 91 -5.52 6.64 0.01
N ASN A 92 -4.84 5.48 -0.03
CA ASN A 92 -3.53 5.40 -0.69
C ASN A 92 -3.66 5.63 -2.21
N GLY A 93 -4.70 5.10 -2.85
CA GLY A 93 -4.98 5.38 -4.25
C GLY A 93 -5.22 6.86 -4.50
N LEU A 94 -6.16 7.48 -3.77
CA LEU A 94 -6.45 8.92 -3.88
C LEU A 94 -5.20 9.78 -3.71
N ILE A 95 -4.41 9.52 -2.66
CA ILE A 95 -3.16 10.26 -2.39
C ILE A 95 -2.17 10.08 -3.54
N LEU A 96 -1.94 8.84 -4.01
CA LEU A 96 -1.02 8.59 -5.12
C LEU A 96 -1.47 9.28 -6.41
N GLY A 97 -2.77 9.25 -6.70
CA GLY A 97 -3.35 9.96 -7.86
C GLY A 97 -3.10 11.47 -7.80
N ALA A 98 -3.30 12.07 -6.63
CA ALA A 98 -3.05 13.49 -6.38
C ALA A 98 -1.55 13.84 -6.51
N VAL A 99 -0.67 13.00 -5.94
CA VAL A 99 0.80 13.15 -6.05
C VAL A 99 1.25 13.06 -7.51
N VAL A 100 0.72 12.11 -8.28
CA VAL A 100 1.04 11.98 -9.72
C VAL A 100 0.58 13.21 -10.50
N LYS A 101 -0.66 13.70 -10.27
CA LYS A 101 -1.17 14.93 -10.91
C LYS A 101 -0.26 16.12 -10.63
N TYR A 102 0.07 16.33 -9.35
CA TYR A 102 0.94 17.43 -8.92
C TYR A 102 2.36 17.28 -9.47
N GLY A 103 2.91 16.07 -9.46
CA GLY A 103 4.23 15.77 -10.01
C GLY A 103 4.30 16.10 -11.50
N PHE A 104 3.31 15.67 -12.29
CA PHE A 104 3.28 15.96 -13.73
C PHE A 104 3.28 17.46 -14.02
N ALA A 105 2.59 18.25 -13.20
CA ALA A 105 2.57 19.70 -13.31
C ALA A 105 3.88 20.37 -12.83
N SER A 106 4.54 19.81 -11.81
CA SER A 106 5.65 20.49 -11.10
C SER A 106 7.04 20.07 -11.58
N ILE A 107 7.24 18.77 -11.83
CA ILE A 107 8.54 18.16 -12.18
C ILE A 107 8.45 17.38 -13.50
N GLY A 108 7.35 17.50 -14.24
CA GLY A 108 7.11 16.84 -15.51
C GLY A 108 6.83 15.34 -15.40
N PHE A 109 6.44 14.74 -16.52
CA PHE A 109 6.12 13.31 -16.60
C PHE A 109 7.31 12.43 -16.22
N ALA A 110 8.49 12.66 -16.82
CA ALA A 110 9.68 11.87 -16.58
C ALA A 110 10.17 11.96 -15.13
N GLY A 111 10.24 13.18 -14.55
CA GLY A 111 10.63 13.39 -13.16
C GLY A 111 9.66 12.74 -12.16
N THR A 112 8.36 12.74 -12.47
CA THR A 112 7.35 12.06 -11.64
C THR A 112 7.51 10.55 -11.66
N LEU A 113 7.75 9.97 -12.84
CA LEU A 113 8.02 8.54 -12.92
C LEU A 113 9.34 8.16 -12.23
N ALA A 114 10.38 8.98 -12.39
CA ALA A 114 11.67 8.76 -11.73
C ALA A 114 11.58 8.81 -10.21
N SER A 115 10.73 9.71 -9.67
CA SER A 115 10.53 9.84 -8.23
C SER A 115 9.63 8.74 -7.63
N LEU A 116 8.72 8.12 -8.40
CA LEU A 116 7.76 7.14 -7.87
C LEU A 116 8.07 5.69 -8.23
N LEU A 117 8.45 5.41 -9.49
CA LEU A 117 8.54 4.03 -9.99
C LEU A 117 9.58 3.15 -9.27
N PRO A 118 10.79 3.63 -8.91
CA PRO A 118 11.81 2.75 -8.37
C PRO A 118 11.35 1.97 -7.12
N HIS A 119 10.73 2.64 -6.16
CA HIS A 119 10.19 2.01 -4.96
C HIS A 119 8.73 1.56 -5.14
N GLY A 120 7.92 2.32 -5.88
CA GLY A 120 6.49 2.08 -6.07
C GLY A 120 6.17 0.74 -6.73
N ILE A 121 7.06 0.23 -7.60
CA ILE A 121 6.90 -1.11 -8.21
C ILE A 121 6.92 -2.24 -7.19
N ILE A 122 7.50 -2.03 -6.01
CA ILE A 122 7.57 -3.02 -4.93
C ILE A 122 6.54 -2.71 -3.85
N GLU A 123 6.36 -1.44 -3.51
CA GLU A 123 5.43 -1.01 -2.46
C GLU A 123 3.96 -1.29 -2.84
N ILE A 124 3.55 -0.91 -4.06
CA ILE A 124 2.14 -1.03 -4.48
C ILE A 124 1.69 -2.50 -4.44
N PRO A 125 2.41 -3.49 -5.03
CA PRO A 125 2.04 -4.90 -4.87
C PRO A 125 2.01 -5.36 -3.41
N SER A 126 2.93 -4.88 -2.57
CA SER A 126 2.97 -5.23 -1.14
C SER A 126 1.71 -4.77 -0.40
N VAL A 127 1.29 -3.53 -0.63
CA VAL A 127 0.07 -2.93 -0.09
C VAL A 127 -1.20 -3.64 -0.57
N LEU A 128 -1.26 -3.98 -1.87
CA LEU A 128 -2.38 -4.70 -2.46
C LEU A 128 -2.53 -6.11 -1.86
N VAL A 129 -1.42 -6.84 -1.71
CA VAL A 129 -1.43 -8.17 -1.10
C VAL A 129 -1.77 -8.09 0.39
N ALA A 130 -1.23 -7.11 1.13
CA ALA A 130 -1.58 -6.89 2.54
C ALA A 130 -3.09 -6.65 2.71
N SER A 131 -3.66 -5.81 1.84
CA SER A 131 -5.09 -5.50 1.85
C SER A 131 -5.93 -6.72 1.48
N ALA A 132 -5.50 -7.52 0.49
CA ALA A 132 -6.17 -8.77 0.13
C ALA A 132 -6.17 -9.81 1.26
N LEU A 133 -5.08 -9.90 2.04
CA LEU A 133 -5.01 -10.71 3.25
C LEU A 133 -5.97 -10.20 4.33
N GLY A 134 -6.06 -8.88 4.53
CA GLY A 134 -7.02 -8.25 5.44
C GLY A 134 -8.48 -8.49 5.03
N LEU A 135 -8.80 -8.41 3.73
CA LEU A 135 -10.13 -8.74 3.19
C LEU A 135 -10.49 -10.22 3.42
N ASN A 136 -9.51 -11.13 3.31
CA ASN A 136 -9.74 -12.54 3.63
C ASN A 136 -10.05 -12.76 5.11
N VAL A 137 -9.36 -12.05 6.01
CA VAL A 137 -9.69 -12.04 7.45
C VAL A 137 -11.10 -11.50 7.66
N GLY A 138 -11.45 -10.40 6.98
CA GLY A 138 -12.77 -9.79 7.06
C GLY A 138 -13.91 -10.67 6.57
N TRP A 139 -13.68 -11.43 5.50
CA TRP A 139 -14.64 -12.42 5.01
C TRP A 139 -14.94 -13.50 6.04
N GLU A 140 -13.90 -14.06 6.66
CA GLU A 140 -14.09 -15.08 7.69
C GLU A 140 -14.74 -14.48 8.95
N ALA A 141 -14.44 -13.22 9.28
CA ALA A 141 -15.08 -12.52 10.40
C ALA A 141 -16.57 -12.30 10.13
N TRP A 142 -16.92 -11.84 8.94
CA TRP A 142 -18.30 -11.72 8.46
C TRP A 142 -19.04 -13.05 8.57
N MET A 143 -18.46 -14.15 8.08
CA MET A 143 -19.07 -15.48 8.20
C MET A 143 -19.36 -15.85 9.67
N GLY A 144 -18.43 -15.54 10.58
CA GLY A 144 -18.59 -15.80 12.01
C GLY A 144 -19.73 -15.00 12.63
N VAL A 145 -19.85 -13.71 12.29
CA VAL A 145 -20.94 -12.83 12.77
C VAL A 145 -22.31 -13.37 12.36
N PHE A 146 -22.44 -13.94 11.17
CA PHE A 146 -23.69 -14.53 10.67
C PHE A 146 -23.89 -16.01 11.06
N GLY A 147 -23.16 -16.52 12.05
CA GLY A 147 -23.32 -17.89 12.56
C GLY A 147 -22.90 -18.99 11.58
N ARG A 148 -22.16 -18.65 10.52
CA ARG A 148 -21.64 -19.60 9.54
C ARG A 148 -20.27 -20.14 10.00
N LYS A 149 -19.86 -21.28 9.45
CA LYS A 149 -18.52 -21.84 9.71
C LYS A 149 -17.45 -20.81 9.33
N SER A 150 -16.61 -20.47 10.30
CA SER A 150 -15.59 -19.43 10.19
C SER A 150 -14.25 -19.94 10.73
N HIS A 151 -13.18 -19.59 10.04
CA HIS A 151 -11.81 -19.97 10.42
C HIS A 151 -10.93 -18.73 10.69
N VAL A 152 -11.51 -17.61 11.17
CA VAL A 152 -10.80 -16.32 11.38
C VAL A 152 -9.43 -16.48 12.02
N LYS A 153 -9.32 -17.22 13.13
CA LYS A 153 -8.04 -17.41 13.83
C LYS A 153 -6.98 -18.03 12.92
N ALA A 154 -7.34 -19.09 12.19
CA ALA A 154 -6.43 -19.76 11.27
C ALA A 154 -6.05 -18.86 10.08
N THR A 155 -7.00 -18.08 9.57
CA THR A 155 -6.79 -17.11 8.50
C THR A 155 -5.85 -15.99 8.94
N VAL A 156 -6.03 -15.42 10.14
CA VAL A 156 -5.13 -14.39 10.70
C VAL A 156 -3.71 -14.92 10.82
N VAL A 157 -3.51 -16.11 11.39
CA VAL A 157 -2.18 -16.71 11.54
C VAL A 157 -1.50 -16.93 10.18
N ARG A 158 -2.26 -17.42 9.19
CA ARG A 158 -1.74 -17.62 7.83
C ARG A 158 -1.42 -16.29 7.14
N SER A 159 -2.28 -15.29 7.28
CA SER A 159 -2.05 -13.94 6.76
C SER A 159 -0.80 -13.31 7.37
N LEU A 160 -0.60 -13.42 8.68
CA LEU A 160 0.60 -12.95 9.35
C LEU A 160 1.85 -13.69 8.88
N LYS A 161 1.78 -15.01 8.69
CA LYS A 161 2.90 -15.78 8.13
C LYS A 161 3.29 -15.28 6.74
N THR A 162 2.32 -15.04 5.86
CA THR A 162 2.57 -14.46 4.52
C THR A 162 3.10 -13.03 4.63
N PHE A 163 2.55 -12.23 5.54
CA PHE A 163 2.99 -10.85 5.77
C PHE A 163 4.46 -10.79 6.16
N PHE A 164 4.87 -11.50 7.20
CA PHE A 164 6.26 -11.49 7.67
C PHE A 164 7.23 -12.15 6.69
N LYS A 165 6.80 -13.20 5.99
CA LYS A 165 7.68 -13.93 5.06
C LYS A 165 7.86 -13.22 3.71
N THR A 166 6.86 -12.47 3.25
CA THR A 166 6.85 -11.92 1.88
C THR A 166 6.72 -10.41 1.88
N ILE A 167 5.74 -9.84 2.59
CA ILE A 167 5.43 -8.41 2.52
C ILE A 167 6.50 -7.58 3.26
N THR A 168 6.90 -8.00 4.46
CA THR A 168 7.93 -7.33 5.25
C THR A 168 9.25 -7.14 4.50
N PRO A 169 9.88 -8.18 3.90
CA PRO A 169 11.11 -7.97 3.14
C PRO A 169 10.90 -7.10 1.89
N MET A 170 9.75 -7.19 1.22
CA MET A 170 9.46 -6.32 0.08
C MET A 170 9.38 -4.85 0.49
N LEU A 171 8.70 -4.53 1.60
CA LEU A 171 8.63 -3.17 2.14
C LEU A 171 9.99 -2.64 2.57
N ALA A 172 10.85 -3.50 3.14
CA ALA A 172 12.22 -3.11 3.50
C ALA A 172 13.05 -2.75 2.27
N VAL A 173 12.93 -3.55 1.20
CA VAL A 173 13.58 -3.24 -0.09
C VAL A 173 13.00 -1.96 -0.69
N ALA A 174 11.68 -1.77 -0.68
CA ALA A 174 11.05 -0.54 -1.19
C ALA A 174 11.57 0.71 -0.48
N ALA A 175 11.62 0.70 0.86
CA ALA A 175 12.13 1.82 1.65
C ALA A 175 13.63 2.10 1.40
N PHE A 176 14.43 1.04 1.21
CA PHE A 176 15.83 1.21 0.81
C PHE A 176 15.94 1.88 -0.56
N ILE A 177 15.17 1.42 -1.55
CA ILE A 177 15.15 2.01 -2.88
C ILE A 177 14.70 3.48 -2.81
N GLU A 178 13.65 3.77 -2.06
CA GLU A 178 13.10 5.13 -1.91
C GLU A 178 14.13 6.12 -1.37
N VAL A 179 14.91 5.72 -0.36
CA VAL A 179 15.81 6.65 0.30
C VAL A 179 17.18 6.74 -0.37
N PHE A 180 17.69 5.62 -0.93
CA PHE A 180 19.04 5.58 -1.46
C PHE A 180 19.11 5.62 -2.99
N ILE A 181 18.12 5.06 -3.69
CA ILE A 181 18.18 4.88 -5.15
C ILE A 181 17.30 5.89 -5.89
N THR A 182 16.08 6.15 -5.41
CA THR A 182 15.15 7.10 -6.02
C THR A 182 15.77 8.49 -6.20
N PRO A 183 16.50 9.09 -5.24
CA PRO A 183 17.13 10.40 -5.44
C PRO A 183 18.18 10.40 -6.54
N ILE A 184 18.92 9.30 -6.69
CA ILE A 184 19.95 9.13 -7.73
C ILE A 184 19.28 9.04 -9.11
N VAL A 185 18.27 8.18 -9.25
CA VAL A 185 17.52 8.00 -10.50
C VAL A 185 16.84 9.30 -10.92
N TYR A 186 16.22 10.00 -9.97
CA TYR A 186 15.61 11.31 -10.21
C TYR A 186 16.66 12.33 -10.68
N GLY A 187 17.82 12.40 -10.01
CA GLY A 187 18.90 13.31 -10.38
C GLY A 187 19.40 13.09 -11.81
N PHE A 188 19.62 11.85 -12.21
CA PHE A 188 20.03 11.52 -13.59
C PHE A 188 18.97 11.93 -14.62
N ILE A 189 17.68 11.71 -14.36
CA ILE A 189 16.63 11.98 -15.36
C ILE A 189 16.31 13.47 -15.50
N VAL A 190 16.50 14.26 -14.44
CA VAL A 190 16.10 15.68 -14.43
C VAL A 190 17.26 16.62 -14.76
N TYR A 191 18.50 16.22 -14.50
CA TYR A 191 19.68 17.08 -14.71
C TYR A 191 20.56 16.71 -15.91
N ASP A 192 20.29 15.58 -16.59
CA ASP A 192 20.87 15.23 -17.90
C ASP A 192 19.91 15.57 -19.05
#